data_AF-A0AAE5S9M2-F1
#
_entry.id   AF-A0AAE5S9M2-F1
#
_cell.length_a   1.000
_cell.length_b   1.000
_cell.length_c   1.000
_cell.angle_alpha   90.00
_cell.angle_beta   90.00
_cell.angle_gamma   90.00
#
_symmetry.space_group_name_H-M   'P 1'
#
loop_
_entity.id
_entity.type
_entity.pdbx_description
1 polymer ?
#
loop_
_entity_poly.entity_id
_entity_poly.type
_entity_poly.pdbx_seq_one_letter_code
_entity_poly.pdbx_strand_id
1 'polypeptide(L)'
;MPFTRTRITAVSILASLVLSGCATQPQETWTNRGPSKIVTENGRYICYTDAQIIDGKRTRFNLCATPSSGLISANGPQIWVGAGYRRPFKYPLSEAINGAVVPLEDLGNVQLKCESLKKVAGGSTPETFCKVTLKDKVLVSAQIVFEGM
;
A
#
# COMPACT_ATOMS: atom_id res chain seq x y z
N MET A 1 -3.60 -72.48 -19.76
CA MET A 1 -2.43 -71.57 -19.67
C MET A 1 -2.09 -71.13 -21.10
N PRO A 2 -1.80 -69.86 -21.42
CA PRO A 2 -1.65 -68.62 -20.63
C PRO A 2 -2.83 -67.63 -20.84
N PHE A 3 -3.29 -66.87 -19.85
CA PHE A 3 -2.70 -65.66 -19.22
C PHE A 3 -2.79 -64.37 -20.08
N THR A 4 -3.80 -63.56 -19.73
CA THR A 4 -3.82 -62.07 -19.65
C THR A 4 -3.40 -61.23 -20.85
N ARG A 5 -4.30 -60.33 -21.27
CA ARG A 5 -3.96 -58.90 -21.22
C ARG A 5 -5.17 -58.02 -20.96
N THR A 6 -5.22 -57.59 -19.71
CA THR A 6 -6.23 -56.76 -19.07
C THR A 6 -6.04 -55.30 -19.48
N ARG A 7 -7.15 -54.65 -19.84
CA ARG A 7 -7.52 -53.24 -19.67
C ARG A 7 -6.39 -52.25 -19.35
N ILE A 8 -6.01 -51.40 -20.31
CA ILE A 8 -5.26 -50.16 -20.06
C ILE A 8 -5.89 -49.04 -20.88
N THR A 9 -7.05 -48.54 -20.46
CA THR A 9 -7.62 -47.28 -20.97
C THR A 9 -8.51 -46.66 -19.90
N ALA A 10 -7.93 -46.23 -18.78
CA ALA A 10 -8.60 -45.37 -17.81
C ALA A 10 -7.62 -44.78 -16.78
N VAL A 11 -6.49 -44.19 -17.20
CA VAL A 11 -5.61 -43.46 -16.26
C VAL A 11 -5.10 -42.19 -16.94
N SER A 12 -6.00 -41.25 -17.27
CA SER A 12 -5.56 -39.92 -17.74
C SER A 12 -6.48 -38.76 -17.34
N ILE A 13 -7.57 -38.98 -16.60
CA ILE A 13 -8.55 -37.91 -16.30
C ILE A 13 -8.38 -37.33 -14.88
N LEU A 14 -7.56 -37.92 -14.02
CA LEU A 14 -7.39 -37.50 -12.61
C LEU A 14 -6.16 -36.63 -12.31
N ALA A 15 -5.48 -36.10 -13.33
CA ALA A 15 -4.31 -35.23 -13.13
C ALA A 15 -4.62 -33.72 -13.22
N SER A 16 -5.77 -33.33 -13.78
CA SER A 16 -6.10 -31.91 -14.02
C SER A 16 -6.77 -31.20 -12.83
N LEU A 17 -7.17 -31.91 -11.78
CA LEU A 17 -7.80 -31.31 -10.58
C LEU A 17 -6.79 -30.86 -9.51
N VAL A 18 -5.51 -31.20 -9.65
CA VAL A 18 -4.48 -30.87 -8.64
C VAL A 18 -3.78 -29.53 -8.94
N LEU A 19 -3.90 -29.00 -10.18
CA LEU A 19 -3.27 -27.73 -10.56
C LEU A 19 -4.14 -26.48 -10.36
N SER A 20 -5.42 -26.60 -9.97
CA SER A 20 -6.26 -25.43 -9.69
C SER A 20 -6.04 -24.81 -8.30
N GLY A 21 -5.09 -25.32 -7.52
CA GLY A 21 -4.88 -24.93 -6.13
C GLY A 21 -3.84 -23.84 -5.84
N CYS A 22 -3.11 -23.31 -6.83
CA CYS A 22 -1.94 -22.48 -6.54
C CYS A 22 -1.87 -21.18 -7.37
N ALA A 23 -2.85 -20.30 -7.21
CA ALA A 23 -2.64 -18.88 -7.51
C ALA A 23 -3.54 -17.94 -6.68
N THR A 24 -4.20 -18.44 -5.62
CA THR A 24 -4.85 -17.55 -4.66
C THR A 24 -3.77 -16.92 -3.80
N GLN A 25 -3.50 -15.62 -4.02
CA GLN A 25 -2.69 -14.83 -3.10
C GLN A 25 -3.20 -15.09 -1.67
N PRO A 26 -2.30 -15.37 -0.70
CA PRO A 26 -2.71 -15.70 0.64
C PRO A 26 -3.64 -14.60 1.16
N GLN A 27 -4.80 -15.00 1.65
CA GLN A 27 -5.75 -14.06 2.23
C GLN A 27 -5.05 -13.42 3.43
N GLU A 28 -4.84 -12.10 3.35
CA GLU A 28 -4.17 -11.42 4.45
C GLU A 28 -4.99 -11.53 5.73
N THR A 29 -4.32 -11.92 6.81
CA THR A 29 -4.95 -12.23 8.10
C THR A 29 -5.04 -11.05 9.06
N TRP A 30 -4.36 -9.94 8.78
CA TRP A 30 -4.17 -8.82 9.72
C TRP A 30 -5.08 -7.65 9.37
N THR A 31 -5.67 -6.93 10.32
CA THR A 31 -6.43 -5.70 10.02
C THR A 31 -5.92 -4.61 10.94
N ASN A 32 -5.65 -3.42 10.40
CA ASN A 32 -5.16 -2.26 11.14
C ASN A 32 -3.88 -2.56 11.92
N ARG A 33 -2.72 -2.39 11.27
CA ARG A 33 -1.41 -2.53 11.93
C ARG A 33 -1.04 -1.29 12.75
N GLY A 34 -1.84 -0.24 12.67
CA GLY A 34 -1.57 1.05 13.29
C GLY A 34 -0.52 1.84 12.51
N PRO A 35 -0.04 2.95 13.09
CA PRO A 35 0.93 3.80 12.46
C PRO A 35 2.26 3.08 12.25
N SER A 36 2.86 3.26 11.07
CA SER A 36 4.21 2.76 10.77
C SER A 36 5.21 3.90 10.60
N LYS A 37 6.45 3.55 10.23
CA LYS A 37 7.51 4.49 9.87
C LYS A 37 7.96 4.24 8.44
N ILE A 38 7.89 5.27 7.61
CA ILE A 38 8.46 5.32 6.27
C ILE A 38 9.74 6.14 6.35
N VAL A 39 10.86 5.54 5.99
CA VAL A 39 12.13 6.26 5.80
C VAL A 39 12.35 6.33 4.31
N THR A 40 12.38 7.55 3.77
CA THR A 40 12.53 7.73 2.32
C THR A 40 13.97 7.51 1.89
N GLU A 41 14.17 7.18 0.61
CA GLU A 41 15.48 7.03 0.02
C GLU A 41 15.51 7.73 -1.34
N ASN A 42 16.65 8.34 -1.69
CA ASN A 42 16.78 9.10 -2.93
C ASN A 42 16.50 8.24 -4.18
N GLY A 43 15.71 8.79 -5.10
CA GLY A 43 15.29 8.09 -6.31
C GLY A 43 14.30 6.93 -6.08
N ARG A 44 13.79 6.73 -4.87
CA ARG A 44 12.85 5.66 -4.54
C ARG A 44 11.56 6.21 -3.95
N TYR A 45 10.45 5.61 -4.37
CA TYR A 45 9.18 5.75 -3.68
C TYR A 45 9.06 4.61 -2.65
N ILE A 46 8.79 4.95 -1.40
CA ILE A 46 8.67 3.96 -0.31
C ILE A 46 7.25 4.00 0.24
N CYS A 47 6.61 2.83 0.33
CA CYS A 47 5.22 2.70 0.74
C CYS A 47 5.09 1.90 2.04
N TYR A 48 4.18 2.35 2.89
CA TYR A 48 3.56 1.52 3.91
C TYR A 48 2.15 1.14 3.46
N THR A 49 1.78 -0.12 3.68
CA THR A 49 0.45 -0.64 3.37
C THR A 49 -0.23 -1.09 4.65
N ASP A 50 -1.42 -0.54 4.91
CA ASP A 50 -2.35 -0.98 5.96
C ASP A 50 -3.63 -1.56 5.30
N ALA A 51 -4.46 -2.28 6.06
CA ALA A 51 -5.66 -2.92 5.56
C ALA A 51 -6.79 -2.72 6.58
N GLN A 52 -7.94 -2.30 6.06
CA GLN A 52 -9.13 -2.04 6.86
C GLN A 52 -10.32 -2.84 6.33
N ILE A 53 -11.31 -3.06 7.21
CA ILE A 53 -12.62 -3.57 6.82
C ILE A 53 -13.56 -2.39 6.70
N ILE A 54 -14.09 -2.16 5.50
CA ILE A 54 -15.03 -1.08 5.19
C ILE A 54 -16.23 -1.72 4.50
N ASP A 55 -17.42 -1.52 5.07
CA ASP A 55 -18.67 -2.11 4.59
C ASP A 55 -18.58 -3.64 4.39
N GLY A 56 -17.90 -4.32 5.31
CA GLY A 56 -17.67 -5.78 5.26
C GLY A 56 -16.60 -6.23 4.26
N LYS A 57 -16.07 -5.32 3.43
CA LYS A 57 -15.00 -5.61 2.47
C LYS A 57 -13.64 -5.22 3.02
N ARG A 58 -12.71 -6.15 3.00
CA ARG A 58 -11.30 -5.89 3.31
C ARG A 58 -10.64 -5.11 2.16
N THR A 59 -10.10 -3.94 2.46
CA THR A 59 -9.41 -3.07 1.49
C THR A 59 -8.04 -2.65 2.00
N ARG A 60 -7.01 -2.77 1.15
CA ARG A 60 -5.67 -2.27 1.43
C ARG A 60 -5.57 -0.79 1.12
N PHE A 61 -4.80 -0.07 1.91
CA PHE A 61 -4.49 1.33 1.72
C PHE A 61 -2.98 1.52 1.72
N ASN A 62 -2.49 2.21 0.71
CA ASN A 62 -1.08 2.52 0.54
C ASN A 62 -0.88 3.99 0.88
N LEU A 63 0.08 4.25 1.76
CA LEU A 63 0.62 5.57 2.02
C LEU A 63 2.10 5.53 1.66
N CYS A 64 2.53 6.33 0.70
CA CYS A 64 3.91 6.36 0.24
C CYS A 64 4.50 7.76 0.30
N ALA A 65 5.82 7.81 0.38
CA ALA A 65 6.58 9.04 0.32
C ALA A 65 7.80 8.89 -0.59
N THR A 66 8.22 10.01 -1.16
CA THR A 66 9.50 10.18 -1.84
C THR A 66 10.14 11.45 -1.32
N PRO A 67 11.48 11.47 -1.11
CA PRO A 67 12.16 12.70 -0.77
C PRO A 67 12.20 13.61 -2.01
N SER A 68 12.62 14.86 -1.82
CA SER A 68 12.98 15.71 -2.95
C SER A 68 14.37 15.30 -3.45
N SER A 69 14.48 14.56 -4.56
CA SER A 69 15.78 14.41 -5.22
C SER A 69 15.69 14.20 -6.73
N GLY A 70 16.47 15.00 -7.46
CA GLY A 70 16.70 14.93 -8.90
C GLY A 70 16.03 16.06 -9.71
N LEU A 71 16.62 16.42 -10.86
CA LEU A 71 16.27 17.46 -11.87
C LEU A 71 14.78 17.64 -12.24
N ILE A 72 13.88 16.83 -11.69
CA ILE A 72 12.46 16.68 -12.04
C ILE A 72 11.54 17.16 -10.89
N SER A 73 12.02 17.32 -9.65
CA SER A 73 11.17 17.69 -8.50
C SER A 73 11.29 19.17 -8.11
N ALA A 74 10.82 20.08 -8.95
CA ALA A 74 10.66 21.49 -8.58
C ALA A 74 9.69 21.72 -7.40
N ASN A 75 8.91 20.69 -7.00
CA ASN A 75 7.76 20.82 -6.11
C ASN A 75 7.98 20.21 -4.70
N GLY A 76 9.22 19.90 -4.30
CA GLY A 76 9.54 19.35 -2.97
C GLY A 76 9.09 17.90 -2.73
N PRO A 77 9.06 17.44 -1.47
CA PRO A 77 8.63 16.08 -1.11
C PRO A 77 7.19 15.79 -1.51
N GLN A 78 6.89 14.52 -1.75
CA GLN A 78 5.57 14.09 -2.24
C GLN A 78 5.01 12.95 -1.42
N ILE A 79 3.71 12.99 -1.21
CA ILE A 79 2.90 11.99 -0.53
C ILE A 79 1.98 11.34 -1.55
N TRP A 80 1.87 10.01 -1.48
CA TRP A 80 1.07 9.24 -2.41
C TRP A 80 0.08 8.37 -1.66
N VAL A 81 -1.16 8.31 -2.13
CA VAL A 81 -2.26 7.59 -1.48
C VAL A 81 -3.00 6.73 -2.49
N GLY A 82 -3.24 5.46 -2.15
CA GLY A 82 -4.01 4.57 -3.00
C GLY A 82 -4.78 3.51 -2.21
N ALA A 83 -5.73 2.87 -2.88
CA ALA A 83 -6.47 1.72 -2.34
C ALA A 83 -6.34 0.49 -3.25
N GLY A 84 -6.25 -0.68 -2.64
CA GLY A 84 -6.05 -1.95 -3.31
C GLY A 84 -4.74 -1.97 -4.11
N TYR A 85 -4.85 -2.44 -5.37
CA TYR A 85 -3.73 -2.55 -6.31
C TYR A 85 -3.74 -1.46 -7.38
N ARG A 86 -4.53 -0.40 -7.18
CA ARG A 86 -4.62 0.72 -8.13
C ARG A 86 -3.41 1.65 -8.00
N ARG A 87 -3.13 2.41 -9.07
CA ARG A 87 -2.09 3.44 -9.06
C ARG A 87 -2.44 4.50 -7.99
N PRO A 88 -1.51 4.84 -7.08
CA PRO A 88 -1.78 5.85 -6.06
C PRO A 88 -1.81 7.27 -6.66
N PHE A 89 -2.64 8.12 -6.07
CA PHE A 89 -2.69 9.55 -6.33
C PHE A 89 -1.52 10.25 -5.66
N LYS A 90 -1.00 11.27 -6.32
CA LYS A 90 0.22 11.97 -5.95
C LYS A 90 -0.12 13.38 -5.49
N TYR A 91 0.41 13.78 -4.35
CA TYR A 91 0.22 15.11 -3.76
C TYR A 91 1.57 15.70 -3.33
N PRO A 92 1.85 16.98 -3.60
CA PRO A 92 2.89 17.72 -2.90
C PRO A 92 2.67 17.67 -1.39
N LEU A 93 3.75 17.64 -0.61
CA LEU A 93 3.65 17.65 0.85
C LEU A 93 2.89 18.87 1.37
N SER A 94 3.02 20.05 0.73
CA SER A 94 2.28 21.26 1.11
C SER A 94 0.76 21.08 1.03
N GLU A 95 0.26 20.44 -0.04
CA GLU A 95 -1.16 20.13 -0.17
C GLU A 95 -1.62 19.11 0.88
N ALA A 96 -0.80 18.08 1.12
CA ALA A 96 -1.08 17.09 2.15
C ALA A 96 -1.11 17.72 3.56
N ILE A 97 -0.24 18.70 3.86
CA ILE A 97 -0.25 19.46 5.12
C ILE A 97 -1.53 20.29 5.24
N ASN A 98 -2.01 20.89 4.15
CA ASN A 98 -3.27 21.65 4.17
C ASN A 98 -4.50 20.76 4.31
N GLY A 99 -4.41 19.53 3.86
CA GLY A 99 -5.49 18.56 3.89
C GLY A 99 -6.04 18.35 2.49
N ALA A 100 -5.46 17.41 1.76
CA ALA A 100 -5.87 17.07 0.41
C ALA A 100 -7.04 16.07 0.40
N VAL A 101 -7.98 16.26 -0.53
CA VAL A 101 -9.04 15.28 -0.80
C VAL A 101 -8.56 14.33 -1.89
N VAL A 102 -8.63 13.02 -1.61
CA VAL A 102 -8.19 11.97 -2.51
C VAL A 102 -9.40 11.17 -3.01
N PRO A 103 -9.70 11.20 -4.32
CA PRO A 103 -10.81 10.44 -4.88
C PRO A 103 -10.39 8.99 -5.09
N LEU A 104 -10.75 8.09 -4.17
CA LEU A 104 -10.48 6.66 -4.31
C LEU A 104 -11.68 5.96 -4.95
N GLU A 105 -11.44 5.30 -6.08
CA GLU A 105 -12.44 4.43 -6.72
C GLU A 105 -12.93 3.37 -5.71
N ASP A 106 -14.25 3.24 -5.59
CA ASP A 106 -15.00 2.37 -4.66
C ASP A 106 -15.19 2.89 -3.23
N LEU A 107 -14.44 3.91 -2.81
CA LEU A 107 -14.50 4.45 -1.43
C LEU A 107 -14.91 5.93 -1.38
N GLY A 108 -14.91 6.59 -2.53
CA GLY A 108 -15.19 8.02 -2.65
C GLY A 108 -14.02 8.86 -2.15
N ASN A 109 -14.34 10.04 -1.63
CA ASN A 109 -13.34 11.00 -1.18
C ASN A 109 -12.82 10.64 0.21
N VAL A 110 -11.52 10.38 0.31
CA VAL A 110 -10.80 10.26 1.58
C VAL A 110 -9.96 11.50 1.83
N GLN A 111 -9.66 11.77 3.09
CA GLN A 111 -8.87 12.93 3.49
C GLN A 111 -7.43 12.51 3.76
N LEU A 112 -6.48 13.05 3.00
CA LEU A 112 -5.06 12.99 3.31
C LEU A 112 -4.71 14.23 4.16
N LYS A 113 -4.10 14.02 5.34
CA LYS A 113 -3.58 15.11 6.17
C LYS A 113 -2.22 14.74 6.73
N CYS A 114 -1.26 15.64 6.55
CA CYS A 114 0.06 15.57 7.15
C CYS A 114 0.25 16.68 8.18
N GLU A 115 1.10 16.43 9.17
CA GLU A 115 1.56 17.47 10.09
C GLU A 115 2.61 18.36 9.43
N SER A 116 2.77 19.58 9.95
CA SER A 116 3.91 20.42 9.58
C SER A 116 5.23 19.70 9.84
N LEU A 117 6.22 19.97 8.99
CA LEU A 117 7.55 19.38 9.13
C LEU A 117 8.14 19.68 10.51
N LYS A 118 8.67 18.64 11.14
CA LYS A 118 9.43 18.69 12.38
C LYS A 118 10.84 18.17 12.11
N LYS A 119 11.80 18.47 12.99
CA LYS A 119 13.12 17.87 12.96
C LYS A 119 13.12 16.65 13.86
N VAL A 120 13.75 15.56 13.43
CA VAL A 120 14.02 14.40 14.29
C VAL A 120 14.81 14.86 15.52
N ALA A 121 14.44 14.40 16.72
CA ALA A 121 15.16 14.73 17.94
C ALA A 121 16.65 14.38 17.81
N GLY A 122 17.52 15.41 17.81
CA GLY A 122 18.97 15.25 17.66
C GLY A 122 19.53 15.28 16.23
N GLY A 123 18.73 15.59 15.20
CA GLY A 123 19.18 15.65 13.81
C GLY A 123 18.61 16.80 12.97
N SER A 124 19.13 16.97 11.74
CA SER A 124 18.62 17.92 10.73
C SER A 124 17.58 17.32 9.79
N THR A 125 17.37 16.00 9.83
CA THR A 125 16.47 15.30 8.92
C THR A 125 15.01 15.70 9.19
N PRO A 126 14.29 16.19 8.16
CA PRO A 126 12.89 16.58 8.32
C PRO A 126 11.98 15.35 8.38
N GLU A 127 10.95 15.43 9.20
CA GLU A 127 9.91 14.41 9.35
C GLU A 127 8.51 15.01 9.41
N THR A 128 7.51 14.20 9.08
CA THR A 128 6.09 14.51 9.24
C THR A 128 5.32 13.27 9.66
N PHE A 129 4.13 13.44 10.23
CA PHE A 129 3.18 12.37 10.42
C PHE A 129 2.00 12.57 9.45
N CYS A 130 1.70 11.56 8.64
CA CYS A 130 0.61 11.60 7.69
C CYS A 130 -0.43 10.53 8.01
N LYS A 131 -1.70 10.89 7.82
CA LYS A 131 -2.85 9.99 7.97
C LYS A 131 -3.81 10.16 6.80
N VAL A 132 -4.41 9.05 6.40
CA VAL A 132 -5.52 9.01 5.46
C VAL A 132 -6.77 8.61 6.24
N THR A 133 -7.83 9.41 6.16
CA THR A 133 -9.08 9.16 6.90
C THR A 133 -10.30 9.11 5.99
N LEU A 134 -11.29 8.32 6.39
CA LEU A 134 -12.62 8.29 5.80
C LEU A 134 -13.65 8.34 6.92
N LYS A 135 -14.51 9.37 6.93
CA LYS A 135 -15.53 9.58 7.98
C LYS A 135 -14.93 9.43 9.39
N ASP A 136 -13.84 10.17 9.64
CA ASP A 136 -13.05 10.18 10.89
C ASP A 136 -12.32 8.89 11.27
N LYS A 137 -12.47 7.80 10.49
CA LYS A 137 -11.71 6.57 10.68
C LYS A 137 -10.37 6.66 9.97
N VAL A 138 -9.29 6.33 10.67
CA VAL A 138 -7.94 6.22 10.09
C VAL A 138 -7.86 4.95 9.25
N LEU A 139 -7.51 5.13 7.97
CA LEU A 139 -7.35 4.05 7.01
C LEU A 139 -5.92 3.51 6.98
N VAL A 140 -4.97 4.43 6.94
CA VAL A 140 -3.52 4.19 7.01
C VAL A 140 -2.86 5.44 7.58
N SER A 141 -1.80 5.25 8.37
CA SER A 141 -0.99 6.34 8.87
C SER A 141 0.47 5.94 8.99
N ALA A 142 1.36 6.92 8.86
CA ALA A 142 2.78 6.70 9.02
C ALA A 142 3.50 7.99 9.44
N GLN A 143 4.53 7.84 10.27
CA GLN A 143 5.61 8.80 10.38
C GLN A 143 6.51 8.68 9.14
N ILE A 144 6.80 9.78 8.49
CA ILE A 144 7.65 9.85 7.31
C ILE A 144 8.88 10.64 7.67
N VAL A 145 10.05 10.00 7.53
CA VAL A 145 11.36 10.63 7.69
C VAL A 145 11.95 10.80 6.30
N PHE A 146 12.23 12.05 5.93
CA PHE A 146 12.73 12.39 4.61
C PHE A 146 14.26 12.32 4.55
N GLU A 147 14.82 11.12 4.61
CA GLU A 147 16.25 10.93 4.36
C GLU A 147 16.57 11.15 2.88
N GLY A 148 17.71 11.80 2.61
CA GLY A 148 18.17 12.14 1.27
C GLY A 148 17.74 13.51 0.72
N MET A 149 16.98 14.30 1.50
CA MET A 149 16.78 15.74 1.22
C MET A 149 18.06 16.56 1.35
#